data_AF-A0AA42IZS3-F1
#
_entry.id   AF-A0AA42IZS3-F1
#
_cell.length_a   1.000
_cell.length_b   1.000
_cell.length_c   1.000
_cell.angle_alpha   90.00
_cell.angle_beta   90.00
_cell.angle_gamma   90.00
#
_symmetry.space_group_name_H-M   'P 1'
#
loop_
_entity.id
_entity.type
_entity.pdbx_description
1 polymer ?
#
loop_
_entity_poly.entity_id
_entity_poly.type
_entity_poly.pdbx_seq_one_letter_code
_entity_poly.pdbx_strand_id
1 'polypeptide(L)'
;MKKRGIFWLAFLLMISTLIPVFASQADNTKIDWWLVRSKDHSTPRVNDKLNFQLTDYDAYYVGDTSSKVLYLTFDEGYEKGYTPQILDTLKAKNVKAIFFVTSPYVTTNPDLIKRMVDEGHIVANHSNHHPSMPSCAGNPDKFAAELSDVASKYEAITGQPMVKLFRPPMGHYSQKSLAMTKELGYKTIFWSFAYSDYDVNKQPAPDTAKKLILNNLHNGSIMLLHAISKTNTQILGDVIDEAHNMGYTFELFQ
;
A
#
# COMPACT_ATOMS: atom_id res chain seq x y z
N MET A 1 -53.17 -16.69 -34.03
CA MET A 1 -52.05 -15.74 -33.77
C MET A 1 -51.29 -16.21 -32.53
N LYS A 2 -50.09 -16.77 -32.70
CA LYS A 2 -49.26 -17.35 -31.63
C LYS A 2 -48.43 -16.25 -30.96
N LYS A 3 -48.57 -16.07 -29.63
CA LYS A 3 -47.65 -15.25 -28.82
C LYS A 3 -46.34 -16.02 -28.61
N ARG A 4 -45.22 -15.49 -29.08
CA ARG A 4 -43.87 -15.99 -28.77
C ARG A 4 -43.31 -15.18 -27.61
N GLY A 5 -43.07 -15.84 -26.47
CA GLY A 5 -42.36 -15.25 -25.34
C GLY A 5 -40.87 -15.17 -25.63
N ILE A 6 -40.27 -14.02 -25.34
CA ILE A 6 -38.82 -13.82 -25.40
C ILE A 6 -38.28 -14.19 -24.02
N PHE A 7 -37.57 -15.32 -23.96
CA PHE A 7 -36.74 -15.68 -22.82
C PHE A 7 -35.39 -14.97 -22.97
N TRP A 8 -35.10 -14.00 -22.10
CA TRP A 8 -33.75 -13.50 -21.90
C TRP A 8 -33.01 -14.49 -21.01
N LEU A 9 -32.14 -15.33 -21.58
CA LEU A 9 -31.15 -16.06 -20.81
C LEU A 9 -30.02 -15.08 -20.45
N ALA A 10 -29.98 -14.67 -19.18
CA ALA A 10 -28.78 -14.03 -18.62
C ALA A 10 -27.69 -15.10 -18.52
N PHE A 11 -26.63 -14.94 -19.32
CA PHE A 11 -25.46 -15.80 -19.26
C PHE A 11 -24.62 -15.37 -18.04
N LEU A 12 -24.79 -16.05 -16.90
CA LEU A 12 -23.86 -15.97 -15.78
C LEU A 12 -22.55 -16.61 -16.23
N LEU A 13 -21.57 -15.79 -16.63
CA LEU A 13 -20.20 -16.22 -16.78
C LEU A 13 -19.67 -16.57 -15.38
N MET A 14 -19.78 -17.83 -14.99
CA MET A 14 -18.92 -18.37 -13.93
C MET A 14 -17.50 -18.37 -14.48
N ILE A 15 -16.76 -17.30 -14.18
CA ILE A 15 -15.31 -17.32 -14.29
C ILE A 15 -14.83 -18.25 -13.17
N SER A 16 -14.74 -19.53 -13.49
CA SER A 16 -13.93 -20.49 -12.75
C SER A 16 -12.49 -20.02 -12.88
N THR A 17 -12.03 -19.18 -11.93
CA THR A 17 -10.61 -18.90 -11.78
C THR A 17 -9.99 -20.18 -11.24
N LEU A 18 -9.60 -21.07 -12.16
CA LEU A 18 -8.63 -22.12 -11.88
C LEU A 18 -7.40 -21.43 -11.33
N ILE A 19 -7.29 -21.39 -10.01
CA ILE A 19 -6.07 -20.95 -9.33
C ILE A 19 -4.98 -21.86 -9.88
N PRO A 20 -3.96 -21.30 -10.55
CA PRO A 20 -2.85 -22.09 -11.04
C PRO A 20 -2.30 -22.94 -9.88
N VAL A 21 -1.98 -24.21 -10.17
CA VAL A 21 -1.47 -25.19 -9.20
C VAL A 21 -0.24 -24.66 -8.41
N PHE A 22 0.46 -23.65 -8.92
CA PHE A 22 1.65 -23.05 -8.34
C PHE A 22 1.45 -22.41 -6.96
N ALA A 23 0.46 -21.52 -6.77
CA ALA A 23 0.21 -20.94 -5.44
C ALA A 23 -0.23 -22.01 -4.42
N SER A 24 -0.88 -23.09 -4.87
CA SER A 24 -1.34 -24.15 -3.96
C SER A 24 -0.20 -24.89 -3.24
N GLN A 25 1.00 -24.94 -3.85
CA GLN A 25 2.17 -25.68 -3.36
C GLN A 25 3.22 -24.81 -2.64
N ALA A 26 3.12 -23.49 -2.71
CA ALA A 26 4.06 -22.57 -2.08
C ALA A 26 4.00 -22.63 -0.54
N ASP A 27 5.12 -22.36 0.12
CA ASP A 27 5.22 -22.35 1.58
C ASP A 27 4.35 -21.22 2.17
N ASN A 28 3.51 -21.58 3.15
CA ASN A 28 2.64 -20.63 3.85
C ASN A 28 3.15 -20.23 5.24
N THR A 29 4.40 -20.54 5.57
CA THR A 29 5.05 -20.08 6.80
C THR A 29 5.02 -18.56 6.85
N LYS A 30 4.46 -18.01 7.94
CA LYS A 30 4.37 -16.56 8.16
C LYS A 30 5.77 -15.98 8.31
N ILE A 31 6.02 -14.92 7.55
CA ILE A 31 7.21 -14.10 7.58
C ILE A 31 6.78 -12.68 7.96
N ASP A 32 7.51 -12.09 8.90
CA ASP A 32 7.35 -10.70 9.29
C ASP A 32 8.30 -9.83 8.44
N TRP A 33 7.80 -8.78 7.82
CA TRP A 33 8.64 -7.80 7.13
C TRP A 33 9.49 -7.03 8.13
N TRP A 34 10.81 -7.01 7.91
CA TRP A 34 11.73 -6.23 8.73
C TRP A 34 12.85 -5.65 7.88
N LEU A 35 13.41 -4.54 8.37
CA LEU A 35 14.55 -3.89 7.76
C LEU A 35 15.59 -3.52 8.80
N VAL A 36 16.86 -3.55 8.39
CA VAL A 36 17.97 -2.96 9.11
C VAL A 36 18.39 -1.72 8.33
N ARG A 37 18.15 -0.56 8.96
CA ARG A 37 18.54 0.74 8.41
C ARG A 37 20.03 0.76 8.10
N SER A 38 20.38 1.40 7.00
CA SER A 38 21.77 1.57 6.60
C SER A 38 22.26 2.99 6.91
N LYS A 39 23.57 3.18 6.84
CA LYS A 39 24.21 4.51 6.94
C LYS A 39 24.34 5.15 5.56
N ASP A 40 24.70 6.44 5.56
CA ASP A 40 25.17 7.16 4.37
C ASP A 40 24.17 7.11 3.20
N HIS A 41 22.87 7.17 3.50
CA HIS A 41 21.79 7.15 2.51
C HIS A 41 21.80 5.93 1.57
N SER A 42 22.30 4.78 2.05
CA SER A 42 22.29 3.53 1.29
C SER A 42 21.04 2.70 1.54
N THR A 43 20.68 1.86 0.56
CA THR A 43 19.53 0.96 0.64
C THR A 43 19.63 0.03 1.86
N PRO A 44 18.57 -0.10 2.68
CA PRO A 44 18.59 -0.97 3.86
C PRO A 44 18.63 -2.45 3.48
N ARG A 45 19.11 -3.26 4.42
CA ARG A 45 18.98 -4.73 4.35
C ARG A 45 17.58 -5.12 4.81
N VAL A 46 16.94 -6.02 4.07
CA VAL A 46 15.59 -6.54 4.38
C VAL A 46 15.61 -8.06 4.29
N ASN A 47 14.85 -8.74 5.14
CA ASN A 47 14.55 -10.18 5.09
C ASN A 47 15.66 -11.04 4.43
N ASP A 48 16.87 -11.05 5.01
CA ASP A 48 18.11 -11.52 4.35
C ASP A 48 18.24 -13.04 4.14
N LYS A 49 17.23 -13.83 4.52
CA LYS A 49 17.23 -15.30 4.49
C LYS A 49 15.99 -15.88 3.81
N LEU A 50 15.44 -15.19 2.82
CA LEU A 50 14.39 -15.76 1.98
C LEU A 50 14.97 -16.85 1.08
N ASN A 51 14.25 -17.96 0.94
CA ASN A 51 14.54 -19.03 -0.02
C ASN A 51 13.92 -18.75 -1.41
N PHE A 52 13.42 -17.54 -1.63
CA PHE A 52 12.83 -17.06 -2.88
C PHE A 52 13.14 -15.57 -3.05
N GLN A 53 13.04 -15.06 -4.29
CA GLN A 53 13.19 -13.64 -4.57
C GLN A 53 11.82 -12.97 -4.55
N LEU A 54 11.73 -11.79 -3.91
CA LEU A 54 10.48 -11.00 -3.88
C LEU A 54 9.98 -10.66 -5.29
N THR A 55 10.91 -10.38 -6.21
CA THR A 55 10.61 -10.04 -7.60
C THR A 55 9.97 -11.17 -8.39
N ASP A 56 10.13 -12.43 -7.99
CA ASP A 56 9.44 -13.56 -8.63
C ASP A 56 7.92 -13.47 -8.42
N TYR A 57 7.51 -12.73 -7.38
CA TYR A 57 6.12 -12.52 -6.97
C TYR A 57 5.64 -11.07 -7.14
N ASP A 58 6.31 -10.28 -7.98
CA ASP A 58 6.01 -8.85 -8.20
C ASP A 58 5.92 -8.08 -6.87
N ALA A 59 6.80 -8.44 -5.93
CA ALA A 59 6.92 -7.81 -4.63
C ALA A 59 8.17 -6.92 -4.56
N TYR A 60 7.98 -5.70 -4.06
CA TYR A 60 9.00 -4.65 -4.06
C TYR A 60 9.04 -3.92 -2.72
N TYR A 61 10.23 -3.46 -2.33
CA TYR A 61 10.43 -2.62 -1.15
C TYR A 61 11.24 -1.35 -1.43
N VAL A 62 11.80 -1.27 -2.64
CA VAL A 62 12.43 -0.09 -3.24
C VAL A 62 11.95 0.03 -4.67
N GLY A 63 11.89 1.26 -5.19
CA GLY A 63 11.73 1.53 -6.61
C GLY A 63 13.08 1.68 -7.31
N ASP A 64 13.18 2.64 -8.24
CA ASP A 64 14.44 2.91 -8.96
C ASP A 64 15.55 3.41 -8.02
N THR A 65 16.59 2.60 -7.83
CA THR A 65 17.76 2.93 -6.98
C THR A 65 18.87 3.66 -7.75
N SER A 66 18.74 3.79 -9.07
CA SER A 66 19.73 4.49 -9.91
C SER A 66 19.57 6.02 -9.89
N SER A 67 18.42 6.52 -9.43
CA SER A 67 18.09 7.94 -9.35
C SER A 67 17.69 8.36 -7.94
N LYS A 68 17.81 9.66 -7.63
CA LYS A 68 17.34 10.25 -6.37
C LYS A 68 15.82 10.42 -6.38
N VAL A 69 15.10 9.32 -6.39
CA VAL A 69 13.63 9.29 -6.33
C VAL A 69 13.14 8.67 -5.01
N LEU A 70 12.08 9.24 -4.46
CA LEU A 70 11.38 8.77 -3.26
C LEU A 70 9.92 8.48 -3.59
N TYR A 71 9.38 7.43 -2.99
CA TYR A 71 7.98 7.02 -3.11
C TYR A 71 7.32 7.17 -1.74
N LEU A 72 6.57 8.26 -1.57
CA LEU A 72 5.88 8.54 -0.32
C LEU A 72 4.58 7.74 -0.25
N THR A 73 4.42 6.95 0.81
CA THR A 73 3.22 6.12 0.99
C THR A 73 2.66 6.20 2.41
N PHE A 74 1.35 6.01 2.53
CA PHE A 74 0.62 6.05 3.80
C PHE A 74 -0.26 4.80 3.94
N ASP A 75 -0.34 4.26 5.15
CA ASP A 75 -1.31 3.20 5.49
C ASP A 75 -2.50 3.78 6.25
N GLU A 76 -3.69 3.57 5.72
CA GLU A 76 -4.96 4.18 6.15
C GLU A 76 -5.94 3.11 6.65
N GLY A 77 -5.83 2.78 7.94
CA GLY A 77 -6.74 1.88 8.64
C GLY A 77 -7.98 2.58 9.23
N TYR A 78 -7.80 3.80 9.71
CA TYR A 78 -8.84 4.65 10.30
C TYR A 78 -8.39 6.11 10.29
N GLU A 79 -9.34 7.05 10.41
CA GLU A 79 -9.06 8.49 10.40
C GLU A 79 -8.95 9.07 11.83
N LYS A 80 -8.06 10.06 12.02
CA LYS A 80 -7.87 10.79 13.30
C LYS A 80 -7.97 12.31 13.20
N GLY A 81 -8.36 12.84 12.05
CA GLY A 81 -8.48 14.27 11.75
C GLY A 81 -7.22 14.87 11.11
N TYR A 82 -6.29 14.06 10.62
CA TYR A 82 -4.97 14.51 10.15
C TYR A 82 -4.78 14.36 8.64
N THR A 83 -5.49 13.44 7.98
CA THR A 83 -5.40 13.26 6.52
C THR A 83 -5.70 14.53 5.72
N PRO A 84 -6.71 15.36 6.06
CA PRO A 84 -6.92 16.62 5.35
C PRO A 84 -5.69 17.52 5.32
N GLN A 85 -4.98 17.63 6.45
CA GLN A 85 -3.78 18.47 6.58
C GLN A 85 -2.59 17.89 5.82
N ILE A 86 -2.47 16.56 5.77
CA ILE A 86 -1.46 15.87 4.95
C ILE A 86 -1.72 16.16 3.47
N LEU A 87 -2.94 16.00 3.00
CA LEU A 87 -3.32 16.30 1.61
C LEU A 87 -3.08 17.78 1.26
N ASP A 88 -3.42 18.72 2.16
CA ASP A 88 -3.12 20.14 1.98
C ASP A 88 -1.61 20.39 1.81
N THR A 89 -0.80 19.73 2.64
CA THR A 89 0.66 19.82 2.59
C THR A 89 1.19 19.25 1.27
N LEU A 90 0.75 18.06 0.87
CA LEU A 90 1.15 17.42 -0.38
C LEU A 90 0.81 18.29 -1.60
N LYS A 91 -0.39 18.87 -1.61
CA LYS A 91 -0.82 19.83 -2.65
C LYS A 91 0.05 21.08 -2.66
N ALA A 92 0.30 21.69 -1.51
CA ALA A 92 1.14 22.89 -1.40
C ALA A 92 2.60 22.65 -1.84
N LYS A 93 3.10 21.43 -1.63
CA LYS A 93 4.45 21.01 -2.04
C LYS A 93 4.51 20.40 -3.45
N ASN A 94 3.38 20.28 -4.14
CA ASN A 94 3.26 19.62 -5.44
C ASN A 94 3.83 18.18 -5.44
N VAL A 95 3.60 17.43 -4.35
CA VAL A 95 4.01 16.03 -4.21
C VAL A 95 2.78 15.13 -4.28
N LYS A 96 2.91 13.97 -4.92
CA LYS A 96 1.89 12.91 -4.91
C LYS A 96 2.35 11.74 -4.05
N ALA A 97 1.40 11.06 -3.43
CA ALA A 97 1.66 9.91 -2.56
C ALA A 97 0.74 8.74 -2.92
N ILE A 98 1.03 7.58 -2.34
CA ILE A 98 0.20 6.38 -2.43
C ILE A 98 -0.45 6.12 -1.06
N PHE A 99 -1.77 6.03 -1.00
CA PHE A 99 -2.53 5.74 0.20
C PHE A 99 -3.06 4.31 0.13
N PHE A 100 -2.52 3.40 0.95
CA PHE A 100 -3.01 2.04 1.09
C PHE A 100 -4.17 2.02 2.07
N VAL A 101 -5.39 1.85 1.57
CA VAL A 101 -6.62 1.99 2.35
C VAL A 101 -7.25 0.64 2.68
N THR A 102 -7.82 0.53 3.88
CA THR A 102 -8.66 -0.60 4.27
C THR A 102 -10.13 -0.33 3.90
N SER A 103 -10.94 -1.39 3.82
CA SER A 103 -12.38 -1.23 3.57
C SER A 103 -13.12 -0.36 4.59
N PRO A 104 -12.87 -0.45 5.92
CA PRO A 104 -13.42 0.48 6.89
C PRO A 104 -13.07 1.95 6.57
N TYR A 105 -11.83 2.22 6.18
CA TYR A 105 -11.40 3.58 5.84
C TYR A 105 -12.15 4.12 4.61
N VAL A 106 -12.26 3.32 3.55
CA VAL A 106 -13.00 3.66 2.33
C VAL A 106 -14.47 3.96 2.64
N THR A 107 -15.08 3.14 3.48
CA THR A 107 -16.51 3.24 3.84
C THR A 107 -16.79 4.48 4.69
N THR A 108 -15.91 4.80 5.63
CA THR A 108 -16.13 5.88 6.61
C THR A 108 -15.62 7.24 6.14
N ASN A 109 -14.72 7.28 5.15
CA ASN A 109 -14.11 8.52 4.65
C ASN A 109 -14.21 8.69 3.11
N PRO A 110 -15.39 8.53 2.49
CA PRO A 110 -15.53 8.57 1.03
C PRO A 110 -15.07 9.91 0.41
N ASP A 111 -15.22 11.02 1.12
CA ASP A 111 -14.78 12.34 0.64
C ASP A 111 -13.26 12.47 0.62
N LEU A 112 -12.55 11.84 1.57
CA LEU A 112 -11.08 11.77 1.54
C LEU A 112 -10.59 10.90 0.39
N ILE A 113 -11.25 9.77 0.13
CA ILE A 113 -10.93 8.91 -1.01
C ILE A 113 -11.07 9.68 -2.33
N LYS A 114 -12.18 10.39 -2.53
CA LYS A 114 -12.38 11.22 -3.74
C LYS A 114 -11.32 12.30 -3.85
N ARG A 115 -11.04 13.00 -2.75
CA ARG A 115 -10.01 14.03 -2.70
C ARG A 115 -8.63 13.49 -3.07
N MET A 116 -8.26 12.29 -2.58
CA MET A 116 -7.00 11.64 -2.96
C MET A 116 -6.91 11.45 -4.49
N VAL A 117 -7.98 10.95 -5.10
CA VAL A 117 -8.05 10.73 -6.56
C VAL A 117 -8.02 12.06 -7.32
N ASP A 118 -8.86 13.02 -6.93
CA ASP A 118 -8.97 14.34 -7.59
C ASP A 118 -7.68 15.14 -7.52
N GLU A 119 -6.92 14.97 -6.42
CA GLU A 119 -5.60 15.59 -6.24
C GLU A 119 -4.47 14.78 -6.88
N GLY A 120 -4.75 13.69 -7.59
CA GLY A 120 -3.79 12.91 -8.37
C GLY A 120 -2.90 11.97 -7.55
N HIS A 121 -3.34 11.56 -6.37
CA HIS A 121 -2.70 10.50 -5.59
C HIS A 121 -3.18 9.12 -6.07
N ILE A 122 -2.43 8.07 -5.71
CA ILE A 122 -2.91 6.69 -5.89
C ILE A 122 -3.57 6.25 -4.60
N VAL A 123 -4.78 5.70 -4.70
CA VAL A 123 -5.43 4.95 -3.64
C VAL A 123 -5.28 3.46 -3.95
N ALA A 124 -4.63 2.73 -3.05
CA ALA A 124 -4.21 1.35 -3.21
C ALA A 124 -4.77 0.44 -2.10
N ASN A 125 -4.61 -0.87 -2.25
CA ASN A 125 -5.31 -1.85 -1.44
C ASN A 125 -4.54 -2.22 -0.15
N HIS A 126 -5.20 -2.13 1.01
CA HIS A 126 -4.66 -2.58 2.30
C HIS A 126 -5.52 -3.65 2.98
N SER A 127 -6.24 -4.44 2.19
CA SER A 127 -7.20 -5.47 2.59
C SER A 127 -8.46 -4.96 3.31
N ASN A 128 -9.47 -5.82 3.39
CA ASN A 128 -10.75 -5.50 4.00
C ASN A 128 -10.66 -5.47 5.53
N HIS A 129 -10.31 -6.60 6.14
CA HIS A 129 -10.31 -6.75 7.60
C HIS A 129 -8.93 -6.59 8.23
N HIS A 130 -7.92 -6.21 7.45
CA HIS A 130 -6.53 -6.10 7.90
C HIS A 130 -5.97 -7.40 8.54
N PRO A 131 -6.17 -8.61 7.96
CA PRO A 131 -5.64 -9.84 8.52
C PRO A 131 -4.16 -10.04 8.16
N SER A 132 -3.46 -10.86 8.94
CA SER A 132 -2.21 -11.47 8.46
C SER A 132 -2.49 -12.30 7.20
N MET A 133 -1.93 -11.95 6.05
CA MET A 133 -2.29 -12.62 4.77
C MET A 133 -2.00 -14.14 4.75
N PRO A 134 -0.94 -14.65 5.39
CA PRO A 134 -0.76 -16.10 5.54
C PRO A 134 -1.92 -16.80 6.25
N SER A 135 -2.63 -16.12 7.15
CA SER A 135 -3.77 -16.69 7.89
C SER A 135 -5.01 -16.92 7.03
N CYS A 136 -5.13 -16.24 5.88
CA CYS A 136 -6.22 -16.44 4.93
C CYS A 136 -5.79 -17.21 3.67
N ALA A 137 -4.49 -17.41 3.43
CA ALA A 137 -3.96 -18.13 2.26
C ALA A 137 -4.31 -19.64 2.21
N GLY A 138 -4.93 -20.19 3.25
CA GLY A 138 -5.52 -21.53 3.24
C GLY A 138 -6.89 -21.60 2.52
N ASN A 139 -7.54 -20.46 2.29
CA ASN A 139 -8.82 -20.37 1.59
C ASN A 139 -8.73 -19.27 0.51
N PRO A 140 -8.56 -19.64 -0.77
CA PRO A 140 -8.40 -18.68 -1.85
C PRO A 140 -9.56 -17.70 -2.03
N ASP A 141 -10.80 -18.14 -1.84
CA ASP A 141 -11.97 -17.26 -1.96
C ASP A 141 -11.96 -16.20 -0.85
N LYS A 142 -11.62 -16.60 0.38
CA LYS A 142 -11.44 -15.66 1.49
C LYS A 142 -10.29 -14.69 1.22
N PHE A 143 -9.16 -15.18 0.71
CA PHE A 143 -8.02 -14.34 0.36
C PHE A 143 -8.38 -13.32 -0.72
N ALA A 144 -9.05 -13.75 -1.80
CA ALA A 144 -9.49 -12.88 -2.88
C ALA A 144 -10.51 -11.84 -2.39
N ALA A 145 -11.42 -12.23 -1.49
CA ALA A 145 -12.40 -11.33 -0.88
C ALA A 145 -11.76 -10.21 -0.05
N GLU A 146 -10.60 -10.46 0.58
CA GLU A 146 -9.86 -9.39 1.29
C GLU A 146 -9.42 -8.28 0.34
N LEU A 147 -9.11 -8.57 -0.92
CA LEU A 147 -8.67 -7.56 -1.89
C LEU A 147 -9.83 -7.03 -2.74
N SER A 148 -10.77 -7.88 -3.16
CA SER A 148 -11.86 -7.48 -4.06
C SER A 148 -12.90 -6.59 -3.38
N ASP A 149 -13.14 -6.74 -2.07
CA ASP A 149 -14.07 -5.89 -1.32
C ASP A 149 -13.58 -4.43 -1.29
N VAL A 150 -12.30 -4.19 -0.99
CA VAL A 150 -11.71 -2.83 -0.99
C VAL A 150 -11.81 -2.19 -2.37
N ALA A 151 -11.44 -2.95 -3.41
CA ALA A 151 -11.46 -2.47 -4.80
C ALA A 151 -12.90 -2.12 -5.24
N SER A 152 -13.88 -2.95 -4.90
CA SER A 152 -15.29 -2.72 -5.25
C SER A 152 -15.86 -1.49 -4.54
N LYS A 153 -15.53 -1.30 -3.25
CA LYS A 153 -15.95 -0.10 -2.50
C LYS A 153 -15.31 1.17 -3.05
N TYR A 154 -14.03 1.12 -3.39
CA TYR A 154 -13.34 2.22 -4.04
C TYR A 154 -13.99 2.59 -5.39
N GLU A 155 -14.23 1.60 -6.25
CA GLU A 155 -14.84 1.82 -7.57
C GLU A 155 -16.26 2.38 -7.44
N ALA A 156 -17.05 1.92 -6.45
CA ALA A 156 -18.38 2.47 -6.18
C ALA A 156 -18.37 3.96 -5.77
N ILE A 157 -17.29 4.43 -5.15
CA ILE A 157 -17.16 5.82 -4.67
C ILE A 157 -16.55 6.74 -5.73
N THR A 158 -15.60 6.22 -6.51
CA THR A 158 -14.77 7.01 -7.45
C THR A 158 -15.18 6.85 -8.91
N GLY A 159 -15.91 5.77 -9.25
CA GLY A 159 -16.24 5.41 -10.62
C GLY A 159 -15.04 4.91 -11.44
N GLN A 160 -13.91 4.60 -10.80
CA GLN A 160 -12.68 4.16 -11.47
C GLN A 160 -12.16 2.84 -10.89
N PRO A 161 -11.50 1.99 -11.70
CA PRO A 161 -10.85 0.79 -11.19
C PRO A 161 -9.69 1.16 -10.26
N MET A 162 -9.55 0.42 -9.15
CA MET A 162 -8.43 0.61 -8.23
C MET A 162 -7.12 0.16 -8.89
N VAL A 163 -6.06 0.98 -8.74
CA VAL A 163 -4.70 0.59 -9.14
C VAL A 163 -4.29 -0.65 -8.35
N LYS A 164 -3.77 -1.66 -9.04
CA LYS A 164 -3.43 -2.96 -8.46
C LYS A 164 -2.09 -2.96 -7.70
N LEU A 165 -1.97 -2.05 -6.74
CA LEU A 165 -0.94 -2.07 -5.69
C LEU A 165 -1.57 -2.57 -4.40
N PHE A 166 -0.84 -3.44 -3.69
CA PHE A 166 -1.29 -4.01 -2.43
C PHE A 166 -0.17 -3.94 -1.39
N ARG A 167 -0.50 -3.57 -0.16
CA ARG A 167 0.41 -3.70 0.98
C ARG A 167 -0.16 -4.70 1.99
N PRO A 168 0.57 -5.76 2.35
CA PRO A 168 0.09 -6.74 3.30
C PRO A 168 -0.05 -6.12 4.70
N PRO A 169 -1.20 -6.29 5.37
CA PRO A 169 -1.40 -5.87 6.75
C PRO A 169 -0.26 -6.32 7.67
N MET A 170 0.16 -5.41 8.55
CA MET A 170 1.21 -5.66 9.55
C MET A 170 2.59 -6.02 8.97
N GLY A 171 2.76 -5.96 7.64
CA GLY A 171 3.93 -6.52 6.97
C GLY A 171 4.01 -8.06 7.05
N HIS A 172 2.91 -8.74 7.38
CA HIS A 172 2.89 -10.20 7.45
C HIS A 172 2.63 -10.82 6.07
N TYR A 173 3.53 -11.68 5.62
CA TYR A 173 3.43 -12.36 4.33
C TYR A 173 3.97 -13.79 4.41
N SER A 174 3.85 -14.53 3.32
CA SER A 174 4.40 -15.86 3.07
C SER A 174 4.61 -15.99 1.56
N GLN A 175 5.45 -16.92 1.12
CA GLN A 175 5.62 -17.20 -0.30
C GLN A 175 4.27 -17.46 -1.00
N LYS A 176 3.40 -18.23 -0.33
CA LYS A 176 2.04 -18.50 -0.80
C LYS A 176 1.17 -17.25 -0.92
N SER A 177 1.15 -16.39 0.10
CA SER A 177 0.36 -15.16 0.03
C SER A 177 0.85 -14.20 -1.06
N LEU A 178 2.16 -14.12 -1.30
CA LEU A 178 2.72 -13.31 -2.39
C LEU A 178 2.30 -13.86 -3.76
N ALA A 179 2.36 -15.19 -3.93
CA ALA A 179 1.90 -15.85 -5.15
C ALA A 179 0.42 -15.57 -5.43
N MET A 180 -0.44 -15.71 -4.42
CA MET A 180 -1.87 -15.45 -4.56
C MET A 180 -2.15 -13.96 -4.87
N THR A 181 -1.43 -13.03 -4.24
CA THR A 181 -1.56 -11.59 -4.54
C THR A 181 -1.18 -11.30 -6.00
N LYS A 182 -0.08 -11.87 -6.48
CA LYS A 182 0.34 -11.75 -7.89
C LYS A 182 -0.68 -12.35 -8.86
N GLU A 183 -1.23 -13.52 -8.55
CA GLU A 183 -2.28 -14.16 -9.36
C GLU A 183 -3.56 -13.32 -9.48
N LEU A 184 -3.87 -12.52 -8.44
CA LEU A 184 -4.95 -11.53 -8.46
C LEU A 184 -4.58 -10.23 -9.22
N GLY A 185 -3.39 -10.19 -9.81
CA GLY A 185 -2.89 -9.09 -10.64
C GLY A 185 -2.29 -7.93 -9.86
N TYR A 186 -2.02 -8.09 -8.56
CA TYR A 186 -1.46 -7.04 -7.72
C TYR A 186 0.06 -7.10 -7.61
N LYS A 187 0.70 -5.94 -7.63
CA LYS A 187 2.07 -5.78 -7.13
C LYS A 187 2.04 -5.62 -5.61
N THR A 188 2.89 -6.38 -4.92
CA THR A 188 3.03 -6.25 -3.46
C THR A 188 4.06 -5.17 -3.12
N ILE A 189 3.66 -4.16 -2.36
CA ILE A 189 4.51 -3.02 -2.01
C ILE A 189 4.78 -3.01 -0.51
N PHE A 190 6.02 -3.34 -0.14
CA PHE A 190 6.55 -3.19 1.21
C PHE A 190 7.12 -1.77 1.38
N TRP A 191 8.16 -1.63 2.21
CA TRP A 191 8.83 -0.37 2.48
C TRP A 191 10.30 -0.59 2.81
N SER A 192 11.11 0.42 2.50
CA SER A 192 12.52 0.52 2.89
C SER A 192 12.75 1.59 3.96
N PHE A 193 11.73 2.39 4.28
CA PHE A 193 11.74 3.28 5.44
C PHE A 193 10.40 3.21 6.18
N ALA A 194 10.46 3.10 7.51
CA ALA A 194 9.33 3.27 8.40
C ALA A 194 9.84 3.67 9.79
N TYR A 195 8.96 4.25 10.60
CA TYR A 195 9.17 4.46 12.02
C TYR A 195 7.83 4.34 12.78
N SER A 196 7.86 4.38 14.12
CA SER A 196 6.67 4.16 14.96
C SER A 196 5.76 5.40 15.04
N ASP A 197 5.35 5.93 13.90
CA ASP A 197 4.41 7.06 13.79
C ASP A 197 2.94 6.65 13.96
N TYR A 198 2.64 5.35 13.88
CA TYR A 198 1.30 4.81 14.09
C TYR A 198 0.82 4.82 15.55
N ASP A 199 1.74 4.86 16.54
CA ASP A 199 1.35 4.84 17.96
C ASP A 199 0.96 6.23 18.44
N VAL A 200 -0.33 6.54 18.34
CA VAL A 200 -0.91 7.85 18.70
C VAL A 200 -0.63 8.29 20.14
N ASN A 201 -0.34 7.34 21.05
CA ASN A 201 -0.02 7.64 22.45
C ASN A 201 1.48 7.87 22.69
N LYS A 202 2.32 7.56 21.71
CA LYS A 202 3.78 7.62 21.81
C LYS A 202 4.41 8.27 20.59
N GLN A 203 3.83 9.38 20.15
CA GLN A 203 4.33 10.16 19.02
C GLN A 203 5.71 10.74 19.33
N PRO A 204 6.72 10.53 18.46
CA PRO A 204 8.05 11.11 18.66
C PRO A 204 8.00 12.63 18.53
N ALA A 205 8.97 13.31 19.17
CA ALA A 205 9.13 14.76 19.02
C ALA A 205 9.39 15.13 17.54
N PRO A 206 8.83 16.25 17.03
CA PRO A 206 8.97 16.66 15.63
C PRO A 206 10.40 16.66 15.10
N ASP A 207 11.35 17.27 15.79
CA ASP A 207 12.75 17.32 15.34
C ASP A 207 13.41 15.94 15.30
N THR A 208 13.08 15.08 16.27
CA THR A 208 13.58 13.70 16.31
C THR A 208 13.05 12.89 15.12
N ALA A 209 11.75 13.01 14.82
CA ALA A 209 11.12 12.33 13.70
C ALA A 209 11.64 12.85 12.36
N LYS A 210 11.72 14.17 12.17
CA LYS A 210 12.26 14.81 10.98
C LYS A 210 13.71 14.35 10.73
N LYS A 211 14.58 14.45 11.74
CA LYS A 211 15.97 14.00 11.63
C LYS A 211 16.06 12.50 11.31
N LEU A 212 15.18 11.69 11.90
CA LEU A 212 15.13 10.27 11.62
C LEU A 212 14.77 9.99 10.16
N ILE A 213 13.76 10.66 9.60
CA ILE A 213 13.38 10.52 8.20
C ILE A 213 14.54 10.94 7.29
N LEU A 214 15.06 12.15 7.47
CA LEU A 214 16.09 12.73 6.60
C LEU A 214 17.37 11.88 6.57
N ASN A 215 17.82 11.39 7.73
CA ASN A 215 19.01 10.54 7.83
C ASN A 215 18.87 9.16 7.17
N ASN A 216 17.65 8.75 6.80
CA ASN A 216 17.38 7.44 6.20
C ASN A 216 16.82 7.54 4.77
N LEU A 217 16.75 8.74 4.19
CA LEU A 217 16.44 8.87 2.77
C LEU A 217 17.52 8.15 1.95
N HIS A 218 17.12 7.42 0.92
CA HIS A 218 18.02 6.77 -0.01
C HIS A 218 17.36 6.68 -1.38
N ASN A 219 18.14 6.45 -2.43
CA ASN A 219 17.60 6.29 -3.78
C ASN A 219 16.58 5.15 -3.83
N GLY A 220 15.44 5.40 -4.49
CA GLY A 220 14.36 4.44 -4.65
C GLY A 220 13.58 4.15 -3.36
N SER A 221 13.71 4.97 -2.30
CA SER A 221 13.08 4.68 -1.02
C SER A 221 11.56 4.64 -1.11
N ILE A 222 10.95 3.54 -0.66
CA ILE A 222 9.51 3.46 -0.43
C ILE A 222 9.29 3.74 1.06
N MET A 223 8.74 4.92 1.34
CA MET A 223 8.52 5.43 2.68
C MET A 223 7.13 5.03 3.16
N LEU A 224 7.04 4.32 4.28
CA LEU A 224 5.79 4.03 4.99
C LEU A 224 5.62 5.01 6.15
N LEU A 225 4.58 5.85 6.04
CA LEU A 225 4.08 6.72 7.10
C LEU A 225 2.60 6.41 7.40
N HIS A 226 2.02 7.06 8.41
CA HIS A 226 0.60 6.96 8.73
C HIS A 226 -0.04 8.35 8.90
N ALA A 227 -1.26 8.54 8.36
CA ALA A 227 -2.03 9.77 8.51
C ALA A 227 -2.85 9.84 9.80
N ILE A 228 -2.41 9.16 10.85
CA ILE A 228 -2.92 9.27 12.22
C ILE A 228 -1.93 9.99 13.16
N SER A 229 -0.76 10.34 12.64
CA SER A 229 0.33 10.96 13.38
C SER A 229 0.24 12.49 13.36
N LYS A 230 0.04 13.09 14.54
CA LYS A 230 0.18 14.55 14.70
C LYS A 230 1.59 15.01 14.33
N THR A 231 2.60 14.22 14.67
CA THR A 231 3.99 14.56 14.35
C THR A 231 4.19 14.64 12.84
N ASN A 232 3.64 13.70 12.06
CA ASN A 232 3.71 13.76 10.59
C ASN A 232 3.08 15.03 10.03
N THR A 233 1.92 15.47 10.53
CA THR A 233 1.30 16.71 10.02
C THR A 233 2.14 17.95 10.28
N GLN A 234 2.95 17.94 11.34
CA GLN A 234 3.82 19.05 11.69
C GLN A 234 5.11 19.10 10.87
N ILE A 235 5.63 17.95 10.43
CA ILE A 235 6.96 17.87 9.82
C ILE A 235 6.96 17.57 8.32
N LEU A 236 5.84 17.10 7.75
CA LEU A 236 5.83 16.59 6.38
C LEU A 236 6.29 17.64 5.36
N GLY A 237 5.85 18.89 5.53
CA GLY A 237 6.26 20.00 4.65
C GLY A 237 7.76 20.23 4.67
N ASP A 238 8.35 20.32 5.87
CA ASP A 238 9.80 20.47 6.05
C ASP A 238 10.58 19.27 5.49
N VAL A 239 10.08 18.05 5.72
CA VAL A 239 10.72 16.83 5.20
C VAL A 239 10.77 16.84 3.68
N ILE A 240 9.69 17.26 3.03
CA ILE A 240 9.63 17.37 1.57
C ILE A 240 10.61 18.44 1.06
N ASP A 241 10.63 19.62 1.68
CA ASP A 241 11.55 20.70 1.30
C ASP A 241 13.01 20.26 1.42
N GLU A 242 13.37 19.62 2.53
CA GLU A 242 14.74 19.15 2.75
C GLU A 242 15.10 18.00 1.82
N ALA A 243 14.17 17.09 1.52
CA ALA A 243 14.39 16.06 0.51
C ALA A 243 14.69 16.67 -0.87
N HIS A 244 13.94 17.71 -1.28
CA HIS A 244 14.22 18.46 -2.52
C HIS A 244 15.59 19.15 -2.46
N ASN A 245 15.97 19.78 -1.34
CA ASN A 245 17.29 20.40 -1.16
C ASN A 245 18.43 19.39 -1.28
N MET A 246 18.20 18.14 -0.84
CA MET A 246 19.13 17.02 -1.00
C MET A 246 19.17 16.46 -2.43
N GLY A 247 18.34 16.99 -3.34
CA GLY A 247 18.25 16.60 -4.75
C GLY A 247 17.34 15.40 -5.00
N TYR A 248 16.48 15.02 -4.04
CA TYR A 248 15.46 14.02 -4.28
C TYR A 248 14.24 14.60 -4.99
N THR A 249 13.54 13.73 -5.71
CA THR A 249 12.21 13.99 -6.27
C THR A 249 11.22 12.97 -5.72
N PHE A 250 9.93 13.29 -5.75
CA PHE A 250 8.86 12.38 -5.34
C PHE A 250 8.08 11.89 -6.55
N GLU A 251 7.93 10.57 -6.67
CA GLU A 251 7.18 9.93 -7.74
C GLU A 251 6.18 8.91 -7.20
N LEU A 252 5.22 8.54 -8.05
CA LEU A 252 4.29 7.45 -7.79
C LEU A 252 4.90 6.15 -8.31
N PHE A 253 4.92 5.11 -7.48
CA PHE A 253 5.35 3.78 -7.88
C PHE A 253 4.38 3.20 -8.91
N GLN A 254 4.91 2.62 -10.00
CA GLN A 254 4.12 2.10 -11.12
C GLN A 254 4.29 0.59 -11.33
#